data_AF-A0A061EDM5-F1
#
_entry.id   AF-A0A061EDM5-F1
#
_cell.length_a   1.000
_cell.length_b   1.000
_cell.length_c   1.000
_cell.angle_alpha   90.00
_cell.angle_beta   90.00
_cell.angle_gamma   90.00
#
_symmetry.space_group_name_H-M   'P 1'
#
loop_
_entity.id
_entity.type
_entity.pdbx_description
1 polymer ?
#
loop_
_entity_poly.entity_id
_entity_poly.type
_entity_poly.pdbx_seq_one_letter_code
_entity_poly.pdbx_strand_id
1 'polypeptide(L)'
;MLGRIPLLKNKKKKRKMMTISISPHALPQLQRYKRAAPTPSQVKQGLGQSVGGRAGGGVLAMAYLKNLTTTNHLRHVESMATLPSGAGKISHFNAVVLGEALASEEDDLVFPSDDFSREALVPSPQKYLEMYKRSIGDPAGFWSDIASSEFYWKQRWGEQVYSENLDVRKGNIKIEWFKGGITNMCYNCLDRNIDAGLADKIALYWESNEPGFDATLTYSQLLDRVCQLANYLKAIGVRKGDAVVVYLPMLMELPITMLACARIGAVHSVVFAGFSSESLAQRIMDCKPKVIITCNAVKRGPKTIHLKDIVDAALVESAKNGVPVDVCLTYENQSALKKESTKWQDGRDIWWEDVVPKYATTCNVEWVDAEDPLFLLYTSGSTGKPKGVLHTTGGYMVYTATTFKYAFDYKASDVYWCTADCGWITGHSYVTYGPMLNGATIVVYEGAPNYPDPGRCWDIVDKYKVTIFYTAPTLVRSLMRDGDEYVTRYSRKSLRVLGSVGEPINPSAWRWFFNVVGGSRCPISDTWWQTETGGFMDYSSAGCLAAEAWFCYLSFLWSSACHSGRERS
;
A
#
# COMPACT_ATOMS: atom_id res chain seq x y z
N MET A 1 34.55 -29.72 -67.39
CA MET A 1 34.29 -28.27 -67.47
C MET A 1 34.47 -27.70 -66.06
N LEU A 2 35.69 -27.32 -65.67
CA LEU A 2 36.25 -25.96 -65.73
C LEU A 2 35.49 -24.92 -64.89
N GLY A 3 36.17 -24.33 -63.90
CA GLY A 3 36.00 -22.90 -63.59
C GLY A 3 35.92 -22.50 -62.11
N ARG A 4 37.05 -22.07 -61.53
CA ARG A 4 37.18 -21.27 -60.29
C ARG A 4 36.87 -19.77 -60.55
N ILE A 5 36.20 -19.07 -59.60
CA ILE A 5 36.50 -17.78 -58.87
C ILE A 5 37.07 -16.55 -59.66
N PRO A 6 37.02 -15.22 -59.27
CA PRO A 6 36.25 -14.36 -58.29
C PRO A 6 35.70 -12.99 -58.86
N LEU A 7 34.92 -12.21 -58.08
CA LEU A 7 35.23 -10.81 -57.59
C LEU A 7 34.02 -9.97 -57.08
N LEU A 8 34.07 -9.67 -55.77
CA LEU A 8 33.79 -8.41 -55.04
C LEU A 8 32.82 -7.32 -55.57
N LYS A 9 31.81 -6.96 -54.74
CA LYS A 9 31.67 -5.59 -54.17
C LYS A 9 30.75 -5.52 -52.93
N ASN A 10 31.30 -4.89 -51.89
CA ASN A 10 30.75 -4.40 -50.62
C ASN A 10 29.27 -3.97 -50.60
N LYS A 11 28.56 -4.32 -49.51
CA LYS A 11 27.75 -3.38 -48.70
C LYS A 11 27.54 -3.92 -47.27
N LYS A 12 28.32 -3.37 -46.31
CA LYS A 12 28.09 -3.50 -44.87
C LYS A 12 26.78 -2.80 -44.49
N LYS A 13 25.81 -3.51 -43.91
CA LYS A 13 24.72 -2.91 -43.10
C LYS A 13 24.97 -3.26 -41.63
N LYS A 14 25.56 -2.31 -40.89
CA LYS A 14 25.58 -2.32 -39.42
C LYS A 14 24.15 -2.10 -38.92
N ARG A 15 23.58 -3.08 -38.20
CA ARG A 15 22.39 -2.87 -37.35
C ARG A 15 22.85 -2.10 -36.10
N LYS A 16 22.36 -0.88 -35.94
CA LYS A 16 22.55 -0.06 -34.73
C LYS A 16 21.63 -0.60 -33.63
N MET A 17 22.22 -0.94 -32.49
CA MET A 17 21.56 -0.95 -31.19
C MET A 17 20.95 0.44 -30.94
N MET A 18 19.67 0.49 -30.54
CA MET A 18 19.10 1.67 -29.91
C MET A 18 19.36 1.56 -28.40
N THR A 19 20.42 2.22 -27.97
CA THR A 19 20.64 2.62 -26.59
C THR A 19 20.02 4.01 -26.44
N ILE A 20 19.01 4.17 -25.57
CA ILE A 20 18.50 5.50 -25.23
C ILE A 20 19.48 6.09 -24.20
N SER A 21 20.45 6.86 -24.67
CA SER A 21 21.18 7.82 -23.83
C SER A 21 20.56 9.20 -24.02
N ILE A 22 20.25 9.85 -22.90
CA ILE A 22 19.91 11.28 -22.87
C ILE A 22 21.25 12.03 -22.78
N SER A 23 21.52 12.95 -23.69
CA SER A 23 22.65 13.88 -23.58
C SER A 23 22.24 15.28 -24.09
N PRO A 24 22.73 16.36 -23.44
CA PRO A 24 22.14 17.69 -23.48
C PRO A 24 22.87 18.63 -24.46
N HIS A 25 22.15 19.59 -25.03
CA HIS A 25 22.48 21.03 -25.03
C HIS A 25 21.68 21.78 -26.11
N ALA A 26 20.86 22.73 -25.66
CA ALA A 26 20.65 24.00 -26.36
C ALA A 26 20.30 25.07 -25.31
N LEU A 27 21.32 25.71 -24.76
CA LEU A 27 21.28 27.07 -24.20
C LEU A 27 22.40 27.83 -24.89
N PRO A 28 22.22 29.10 -25.29
CA PRO A 28 22.43 30.21 -24.35
C PRO A 28 21.45 31.39 -24.56
N GLN A 29 21.12 32.16 -23.51
CA GLN A 29 21.81 33.41 -23.17
C GLN A 29 21.49 33.83 -21.72
N LEU A 30 22.51 33.78 -20.85
CA LEU A 30 22.85 34.80 -19.84
C LEU A 30 23.99 34.25 -18.96
N GLN A 31 25.22 34.57 -19.37
CA GLN A 31 26.43 34.36 -18.58
C GLN A 31 26.69 35.55 -17.66
N ARG A 32 27.48 35.26 -16.60
CA ARG A 32 28.24 36.13 -15.66
C ARG A 32 27.47 36.40 -14.36
N TYR A 33 27.83 35.87 -13.20
CA TYR A 33 29.16 35.74 -12.58
C TYR A 33 29.20 34.48 -11.67
N LYS A 34 30.10 33.51 -11.94
CA LYS A 34 31.38 33.21 -11.27
C LYS A 34 31.32 32.57 -9.85
N ARG A 35 31.63 31.25 -9.87
CA ARG A 35 32.64 30.49 -9.10
C ARG A 35 32.43 30.21 -7.59
N ALA A 36 32.12 28.93 -7.33
CA ALA A 36 32.89 27.92 -6.58
C ALA A 36 33.62 28.29 -5.26
N ALA A 37 33.12 27.69 -4.15
CA ALA A 37 33.77 26.84 -3.12
C ALA A 37 35.31 26.88 -2.94
N PRO A 38 35.90 26.69 -1.73
CA PRO A 38 35.61 25.55 -0.84
C PRO A 38 35.74 25.74 0.71
N THR A 39 35.61 24.59 1.39
CA THR A 39 35.50 24.10 2.79
C THR A 39 36.60 24.47 3.83
N PRO A 40 36.42 24.09 5.13
CA PRO A 40 36.94 24.82 6.31
C PRO A 40 38.16 24.19 6.99
N SER A 41 38.94 24.99 7.73
CA SER A 41 39.42 24.70 9.12
C SER A 41 40.55 25.64 9.59
N GLN A 42 40.42 26.05 10.86
CA GLN A 42 41.48 26.40 11.84
C GLN A 42 42.36 27.65 11.60
N VAL A 43 42.31 28.60 12.53
CA VAL A 43 43.30 28.79 13.63
C VAL A 43 42.99 30.11 14.36
N LYS A 44 42.71 29.95 15.66
CA LYS A 44 43.04 30.78 16.85
C LYS A 44 42.95 32.31 16.85
N GLN A 45 42.63 32.74 18.08
CA GLN A 45 42.90 34.02 18.74
C GLN A 45 41.96 35.15 18.33
N GLY A 46 41.26 35.79 19.26
CA GLY A 46 41.31 35.70 20.71
C GLY A 46 40.49 36.86 21.28
N LEU A 47 40.38 36.86 22.61
CA LEU A 47 40.00 38.01 23.43
C LEU A 47 38.55 38.45 23.19
N GLY A 48 37.61 38.18 24.10
CA GLY A 48 37.72 38.34 25.53
C GLY A 48 36.51 39.15 25.96
N GLN A 49 36.00 38.86 27.16
CA GLN A 49 35.32 39.78 28.08
C GLN A 49 34.22 40.70 27.49
N SER A 50 33.02 40.84 28.04
CA SER A 50 32.45 40.61 29.36
C SER A 50 31.15 41.43 29.35
N VAL A 51 30.12 40.98 30.07
CA VAL A 51 29.24 41.81 30.93
C VAL A 51 28.64 43.09 30.27
N GLY A 52 27.34 43.20 30.01
CA GLY A 52 26.26 43.12 31.00
C GLY A 52 25.69 44.52 31.30
N GLY A 53 24.36 44.60 31.44
CA GLY A 53 23.63 45.76 32.00
C GLY A 53 23.10 46.74 30.93
N ARG A 54 21.78 46.85 30.71
CA ARG A 54 20.68 47.42 31.52
C ARG A 54 20.38 48.90 31.20
N ALA A 55 19.16 49.07 30.69
CA ALA A 55 18.11 50.00 31.13
C ALA A 55 18.11 51.49 30.71
N GLY A 56 16.91 51.92 30.30
CA GLY A 56 16.34 53.29 30.38
C GLY A 56 16.66 54.19 29.19
N GLY A 57 15.74 54.94 28.57
CA GLY A 57 14.35 55.29 28.87
C GLY A 57 14.04 56.68 28.26
N GLY A 58 12.86 56.84 27.63
CA GLY A 58 12.29 58.12 27.16
C GLY A 58 12.78 58.56 25.77
N VAL A 59 11.96 59.09 24.86
CA VAL A 59 10.91 60.09 25.05
C VAL A 59 10.02 60.20 23.77
N LEU A 60 8.76 60.58 24.02
CA LEU A 60 7.79 61.31 23.19
C LEU A 60 6.62 60.56 22.52
N ALA A 61 5.44 61.04 22.90
CA ALA A 61 4.09 60.61 22.58
C ALA A 61 3.53 61.30 21.33
N MET A 62 2.58 60.65 20.64
CA MET A 62 1.19 61.14 20.49
C MET A 62 0.36 60.27 19.51
N ALA A 63 -0.78 59.81 20.05
CA ALA A 63 -2.08 59.62 19.38
C ALA A 63 -2.22 58.57 18.25
N TYR A 64 -2.71 57.37 18.58
CA TYR A 64 -4.14 57.03 18.48
C TYR A 64 -4.35 55.60 19.01
N LEU A 65 -5.11 55.49 20.10
CA LEU A 65 -5.59 54.23 20.68
C LEU A 65 -7.12 54.25 20.52
N LYS A 66 -7.66 53.34 19.70
CA LYS A 66 -8.94 52.65 19.95
C LYS A 66 -9.22 51.63 18.85
N ASN A 67 -9.51 50.41 19.30
CA ASN A 67 -10.17 49.31 18.60
C ASN A 67 -9.35 48.59 17.52
N LEU A 68 -8.46 47.70 17.96
CA LEU A 68 -8.11 46.50 17.20
C LEU A 68 -8.75 45.29 17.88
N THR A 69 -10.06 45.14 17.69
CA THR A 69 -10.67 43.81 17.66
C THR A 69 -10.03 43.07 16.48
N THR A 70 -9.07 42.21 16.76
CA THR A 70 -8.54 41.29 15.76
C THR A 70 -9.64 40.29 15.41
N THR A 71 -10.23 40.43 14.23
CA THR A 71 -11.09 39.39 13.67
C THR A 71 -10.25 38.16 13.41
N ASN A 72 -10.45 37.14 14.26
CA ASN A 72 -10.04 35.77 13.97
C ASN A 72 -10.77 35.31 12.70
N HIS A 73 -10.10 35.37 11.56
CA HIS A 73 -10.54 34.67 10.37
C HIS A 73 -9.63 33.47 10.14
N LEU A 74 -9.73 32.48 11.03
CA LEU A 74 -9.55 31.10 10.61
C LEU A 74 -10.75 30.77 9.72
N ARG A 75 -10.54 30.88 8.40
CA ARG A 75 -11.49 30.36 7.41
C ARG A 75 -11.52 28.84 7.54
N HIS A 76 -12.49 28.30 8.26
CA HIS A 76 -13.10 26.99 8.03
C HIS A 76 -14.18 26.81 9.10
N VAL A 77 -15.44 27.03 8.72
CA VAL A 77 -16.63 26.15 8.81
C VAL A 77 -17.86 27.02 8.49
N GLU A 78 -17.96 27.51 7.24
CA GLU A 78 -19.21 28.08 6.69
C GLU A 78 -19.30 27.81 5.16
N SER A 79 -18.84 26.63 4.70
CA SER A 79 -18.98 26.24 3.28
C SER A 79 -19.77 24.95 3.07
N MET A 80 -20.73 24.65 3.95
CA MET A 80 -21.78 23.66 3.65
C MET A 80 -23.12 24.29 3.23
N ALA A 81 -23.14 25.61 3.01
CA ALA A 81 -24.26 26.30 2.34
C ALA A 81 -23.90 26.79 0.93
N THR A 82 -22.64 26.67 0.51
CA THR A 82 -22.17 27.12 -0.81
C THR A 82 -21.25 26.08 -1.42
N LEU A 83 -21.77 25.41 -2.46
CA LEU A 83 -21.01 24.55 -3.38
C LEU A 83 -19.77 25.31 -3.92
N PRO A 84 -18.66 24.63 -4.24
CA PRO A 84 -17.42 25.27 -4.66
C PRO A 84 -17.63 26.17 -5.88
N SER A 85 -17.53 27.48 -5.67
CA SER A 85 -17.71 28.52 -6.69
C SER A 85 -16.45 28.67 -7.57
N GLY A 86 -16.13 27.59 -8.28
CA GLY A 86 -15.15 27.52 -9.36
C GLY A 86 -15.61 26.66 -10.53
N ALA A 87 -16.66 25.85 -10.35
CA ALA A 87 -17.46 25.37 -11.46
C ALA A 87 -18.30 26.55 -11.95
N GLY A 88 -18.06 27.03 -13.18
CA GLY A 88 -19.06 27.84 -13.87
C GLY A 88 -20.42 27.15 -13.74
N LYS A 89 -21.51 27.90 -13.60
CA LYS A 89 -22.88 27.37 -13.49
C LYS A 89 -23.10 26.21 -14.48
N ILE A 90 -22.97 24.98 -14.01
CA ILE A 90 -23.42 23.79 -14.75
C ILE A 90 -24.93 23.83 -14.58
N SER A 91 -25.64 24.23 -15.64
CA SER A 91 -27.07 24.49 -15.58
C SER A 91 -27.89 23.25 -15.27
N HIS A 92 -27.37 22.06 -15.59
CA HIS A 92 -27.92 20.74 -15.25
C HIS A 92 -26.76 19.74 -15.16
N PHE A 93 -26.70 18.96 -14.07
CA PHE A 93 -25.83 17.78 -14.03
C PHE A 93 -26.48 16.69 -14.88
N ASN A 94 -25.77 16.19 -15.88
CA ASN A 94 -26.21 15.00 -16.59
C ASN A 94 -25.77 13.76 -15.82
N ALA A 95 -26.63 12.76 -15.75
CA ALA A 95 -26.37 11.55 -15.00
C ALA A 95 -26.83 10.30 -15.75
N VAL A 96 -26.08 9.22 -15.53
CA VAL A 96 -26.45 7.86 -15.96
C VAL A 96 -26.58 6.94 -14.76
N VAL A 97 -27.48 5.96 -14.83
CA VAL A 97 -27.63 4.93 -13.79
C VAL A 97 -26.87 3.67 -14.22
N LEU A 98 -26.25 2.97 -13.26
CA LEU A 98 -25.58 1.70 -13.50
C LEU A 98 -26.47 0.74 -14.28
N GLY A 99 -25.97 0.26 -15.42
CA GLY A 99 -26.62 -0.71 -16.28
C GLY A 99 -27.61 -0.14 -17.30
N GLU A 100 -27.91 1.16 -17.28
CA GLU A 100 -28.90 1.75 -18.18
C GLU A 100 -28.30 2.31 -19.49
N ALA A 101 -27.12 2.94 -19.42
CA ALA A 101 -26.41 3.46 -20.59
C ALA A 101 -24.88 3.54 -20.37
N LEU A 102 -24.13 3.78 -21.44
CA LEU A 102 -22.69 4.08 -21.35
C LEU A 102 -22.50 5.52 -20.86
N ALA A 103 -21.55 5.74 -19.95
CA ALA A 103 -21.18 7.07 -19.51
C ALA A 103 -20.36 7.80 -20.59
N SER A 104 -20.76 9.02 -20.93
CA SER A 104 -20.15 9.89 -21.94
C SER A 104 -19.45 11.09 -21.30
N GLU A 105 -18.77 11.92 -22.11
CA GLU A 105 -18.17 13.17 -21.63
C GLU A 105 -19.18 14.19 -21.12
N GLU A 106 -20.43 14.07 -21.54
CA GLU A 106 -21.52 14.94 -21.11
C GLU A 106 -22.09 14.54 -19.75
N ASP A 107 -21.85 13.30 -19.30
CA ASP A 107 -22.29 12.79 -18.00
C ASP A 107 -21.31 13.19 -16.89
N ASP A 108 -21.83 13.90 -15.90
CA ASP A 108 -21.10 14.35 -14.72
C ASP A 108 -21.19 13.36 -13.56
N LEU A 109 -22.24 12.54 -13.56
CA LEU A 109 -22.64 11.69 -12.44
C LEU A 109 -23.02 10.29 -12.94
N VAL A 110 -22.60 9.25 -12.22
CA VAL A 110 -23.04 7.87 -12.45
C VAL A 110 -23.69 7.36 -11.17
N PHE A 111 -24.99 7.10 -11.13
CA PHE A 111 -25.65 6.63 -9.91
C PHE A 111 -25.68 5.11 -9.84
N PRO A 112 -25.61 4.50 -8.64
CA PRO A 112 -25.87 3.07 -8.50
C PRO A 112 -27.29 2.74 -8.94
N SER A 113 -27.50 1.49 -9.37
CA SER A 113 -28.86 0.99 -9.57
C SER A 113 -29.54 0.77 -8.22
N ASP A 114 -30.87 0.75 -8.22
CA ASP A 114 -31.66 0.45 -7.02
C ASP A 114 -31.32 -0.94 -6.48
N ASP A 115 -31.12 -1.92 -7.36
CA ASP A 115 -30.76 -3.29 -6.98
C ASP A 115 -29.43 -3.34 -6.23
N PHE A 116 -28.43 -2.63 -6.74
CA PHE A 116 -27.12 -2.54 -6.11
C PHE A 116 -27.18 -1.81 -4.77
N SER A 117 -27.95 -0.73 -4.69
CA SER A 117 -28.09 0.08 -3.47
C SER A 117 -28.81 -0.68 -2.34
N ARG A 118 -29.81 -1.51 -2.65
CA ARG A 118 -30.55 -2.28 -1.64
C ARG A 118 -29.69 -3.33 -0.94
N GLU A 119 -28.69 -3.87 -1.63
CA GLU A 119 -27.80 -4.91 -1.09
C GLU A 119 -26.53 -4.33 -0.44
N ALA A 120 -26.26 -3.04 -0.59
CA ALA A 120 -25.08 -2.40 -0.05
C ALA A 120 -25.05 -2.38 1.49
N LEU A 121 -23.86 -2.50 2.08
CA LEU A 121 -23.62 -2.38 3.52
C LEU A 121 -24.03 -1.00 4.05
N VAL A 122 -23.96 0.02 3.19
CA VAL A 122 -24.44 1.38 3.45
C VAL A 122 -25.47 1.72 2.37
N PRO A 123 -26.77 1.43 2.61
CA PRO A 123 -27.78 1.44 1.56
C PRO A 123 -28.25 2.85 1.17
N SER A 124 -27.82 3.91 1.87
CA SER A 124 -28.31 5.26 1.60
C SER A 124 -27.36 6.39 2.01
N PRO A 125 -27.51 7.57 1.39
CA PRO A 125 -26.86 8.83 1.82
C PRO A 125 -27.01 9.12 3.31
N GLN A 126 -28.23 8.96 3.81
CA GLN A 126 -28.58 9.33 5.16
C GLN A 126 -27.85 8.41 6.13
N LYS A 127 -27.84 7.10 5.83
CA LYS A 127 -27.11 6.12 6.64
C LYS A 127 -25.61 6.40 6.68
N TYR A 128 -25.04 6.72 5.52
CA TYR A 128 -23.65 7.16 5.44
C TYR A 128 -23.40 8.39 6.34
N LEU A 129 -24.19 9.46 6.16
CA LEU A 129 -24.03 10.71 6.92
C LEU A 129 -24.21 10.52 8.43
N GLU A 130 -25.08 9.62 8.86
CA GLU A 130 -25.23 9.23 10.27
C GLU A 130 -23.94 8.59 10.81
N MET A 131 -23.40 7.60 10.09
CA MET A 131 -22.15 6.94 10.48
C MET A 131 -20.98 7.93 10.52
N TYR A 132 -20.90 8.80 9.50
CA TYR A 132 -19.90 9.86 9.42
C TYR A 132 -19.97 10.83 10.58
N LYS A 133 -21.14 11.42 10.83
CA LYS A 133 -21.32 12.37 11.95
C LYS A 133 -20.96 11.72 13.28
N ARG A 134 -21.31 10.44 13.47
CA ARG A 134 -20.99 9.70 14.70
C ARG A 134 -19.49 9.54 14.90
N SER A 135 -18.72 9.16 13.87
CA SER A 135 -17.28 8.96 14.09
C SER A 135 -16.52 10.26 14.37
N ILE A 136 -17.04 11.41 13.91
CA ILE A 136 -16.43 12.72 14.22
C ILE A 136 -16.88 13.22 15.60
N GLY A 137 -18.17 13.08 15.92
CA GLY A 137 -18.74 13.56 17.17
C GLY A 137 -18.45 12.68 18.39
N ASP A 138 -18.29 11.38 18.18
CA ASP A 138 -17.93 10.37 19.19
C ASP A 138 -16.96 9.33 18.59
N PRO A 139 -15.70 9.71 18.30
CA PRO A 139 -14.72 8.80 17.72
C PRO A 139 -14.41 7.62 18.64
N ALA A 140 -14.33 7.85 19.95
CA ALA A 140 -14.02 6.82 20.92
C ALA A 140 -15.09 5.72 20.94
N GLY A 141 -16.38 6.09 21.02
CA GLY A 141 -17.48 5.14 20.98
C GLY A 141 -17.65 4.47 19.62
N PHE A 142 -17.56 5.25 18.53
CA PHE A 142 -17.68 4.71 17.17
C PHE A 142 -16.65 3.61 16.88
N TRP A 143 -15.37 3.90 17.12
CA TRP A 143 -14.30 2.95 16.85
C TRP A 143 -14.26 1.81 17.87
N SER A 144 -14.69 2.05 19.11
CA SER A 144 -14.82 0.98 20.11
C SER A 144 -15.89 -0.04 19.74
N ASP A 145 -17.02 0.41 19.21
CA ASP A 145 -18.10 -0.49 18.75
C ASP A 145 -17.59 -1.42 17.65
N ILE A 146 -16.93 -0.86 16.63
CA ILE A 146 -16.36 -1.66 15.52
C ILE A 146 -15.29 -2.61 16.06
N ALA A 147 -14.33 -2.09 16.82
CA ALA A 147 -13.20 -2.86 17.32
C ALA A 147 -13.64 -4.02 18.22
N SER A 148 -14.68 -3.83 19.04
CA SER A 148 -15.14 -4.83 20.01
C SER A 148 -16.16 -5.83 19.47
N SER A 149 -16.88 -5.48 18.40
CA SER A 149 -17.88 -6.34 17.77
C SER A 149 -17.32 -7.20 16.65
N GLU A 150 -16.32 -6.72 15.92
CA GLU A 150 -15.81 -7.42 14.74
C GLU A 150 -14.49 -8.16 15.00
N PHE A 151 -13.71 -7.79 16.02
CA PHE A 151 -12.35 -8.31 16.23
C PHE A 151 -12.16 -9.00 17.57
N TYR A 152 -11.25 -9.96 17.61
CA TYR A 152 -10.82 -10.62 18.82
C TYR A 152 -9.75 -9.80 19.55
N TRP A 153 -10.01 -9.56 20.83
CA TRP A 153 -9.11 -8.94 21.78
C TRP A 153 -9.00 -9.86 22.98
N LYS A 154 -7.79 -10.35 23.26
CA LYS A 154 -7.51 -11.14 24.47
C LYS A 154 -7.79 -10.31 25.73
N GLN A 155 -7.49 -9.02 25.65
CA GLN A 155 -7.86 -8.02 26.64
C GLN A 155 -8.30 -6.75 25.91
N ARG A 156 -9.41 -6.16 26.33
CA ARG A 156 -9.87 -4.87 25.78
C ARG A 156 -9.06 -3.72 26.38
N TRP A 157 -9.04 -2.60 25.66
CA TRP A 157 -8.44 -1.34 26.13
C TRP A 157 -9.24 -0.74 27.30
N GLY A 158 -8.63 0.24 27.98
CA GLY A 158 -9.27 0.97 29.08
C GLY A 158 -10.25 2.05 28.60
N GLU A 159 -10.69 2.91 29.52
CA GLU A 159 -11.63 4.01 29.21
C GLU A 159 -11.08 5.00 28.16
N GLN A 160 -9.76 5.24 28.16
CA GLN A 160 -9.11 6.09 27.18
C GLN A 160 -8.87 5.32 25.87
N VAL A 161 -9.81 5.42 24.94
CA VAL A 161 -9.76 4.73 23.64
C VAL A 161 -8.67 5.27 22.73
N TYR A 162 -8.46 6.59 22.71
CA TYR A 162 -7.41 7.21 21.93
C TYR A 162 -6.75 8.36 22.69
N SER A 163 -5.49 8.64 22.34
CA SER A 163 -4.77 9.81 22.83
C SER A 163 -3.82 10.33 21.75
N GLU A 164 -3.67 11.64 21.66
CA GLU A 164 -2.80 12.25 20.65
C GLU A 164 -2.06 13.49 21.13
N ASN A 165 -0.91 13.72 20.52
CA ASN A 165 -0.20 15.00 20.49
C ASN A 165 0.28 15.24 19.05
N LEU A 166 -0.34 16.20 18.38
CA LEU A 166 0.09 16.66 17.05
C LEU A 166 0.89 17.98 17.11
N ASP A 167 1.13 18.52 18.31
CA ASP A 167 1.88 19.76 18.50
C ASP A 167 3.32 19.45 18.93
N VAL A 168 4.25 19.64 17.99
CA VAL A 168 5.69 19.45 18.22
C VAL A 168 6.24 20.30 19.37
N ARG A 169 5.54 21.39 19.76
CA ARG A 169 5.92 22.25 20.88
C ARG A 169 5.53 21.65 22.23
N LYS A 170 4.59 20.70 22.26
CA LYS A 170 4.08 20.05 23.47
C LYS A 170 4.75 18.69 23.74
N GLY A 171 5.75 18.33 22.95
CA GLY A 171 6.51 17.08 23.06
C GLY A 171 6.55 16.32 21.74
N ASN A 172 6.94 15.05 21.81
CA ASN A 172 6.97 14.18 20.63
C ASN A 172 5.57 14.01 20.05
N ILE A 173 5.50 13.96 18.71
CA ILE A 173 4.27 13.60 18.03
C ILE A 173 3.87 12.19 18.46
N LYS A 174 2.60 12.02 18.80
CA LYS A 174 2.08 10.79 19.39
C LYS A 174 0.64 10.60 18.95
N ILE A 175 0.28 9.41 18.49
CA ILE A 175 -1.09 9.02 18.18
C ILE A 175 -1.21 7.58 18.65
N GLU A 176 -2.07 7.32 19.63
CA GLU A 176 -2.30 5.98 20.19
C GLU A 176 -3.78 5.66 20.15
N TRP A 177 -4.11 4.44 19.75
CA TRP A 177 -5.46 3.91 19.69
C TRP A 177 -5.52 2.53 20.34
N PHE A 178 -6.53 2.32 21.18
CA PHE A 178 -6.77 1.07 21.90
C PHE A 178 -5.59 0.63 22.78
N LYS A 179 -4.78 1.57 23.25
CA LYS A 179 -3.62 1.28 24.10
C LYS A 179 -4.02 0.46 25.33
N GLY A 180 -3.21 -0.54 25.66
CA GLY A 180 -3.51 -1.52 26.72
C GLY A 180 -4.46 -2.64 26.26
N GLY A 181 -5.04 -2.52 25.07
CA GLY A 181 -5.73 -3.62 24.40
C GLY A 181 -4.72 -4.65 23.91
N ILE A 182 -4.95 -5.92 24.22
CA ILE A 182 -4.06 -7.02 23.86
C ILE A 182 -4.70 -7.85 22.74
N THR A 183 -4.02 -7.95 21.60
CA THR A 183 -4.52 -8.63 20.39
C THR A 183 -3.39 -9.29 19.60
N ASN A 184 -3.71 -9.82 18.42
CA ASN A 184 -2.74 -10.25 17.42
C ASN A 184 -3.35 -10.15 16.02
N MET A 185 -2.60 -9.54 15.09
CA MET A 185 -3.04 -9.35 13.70
C MET A 185 -3.25 -10.68 12.96
N CYS A 186 -2.31 -11.62 13.05
CA CYS A 186 -2.43 -12.93 12.41
C CYS A 186 -3.62 -13.73 12.93
N TYR A 187 -3.86 -13.71 14.25
CA TYR A 187 -5.01 -14.41 14.85
C TYR A 187 -6.33 -13.90 14.28
N ASN A 188 -6.47 -12.58 14.13
CA ASN A 188 -7.68 -11.98 13.54
C ASN A 188 -7.81 -12.25 12.04
N CYS A 189 -6.70 -12.35 11.30
CA CYS A 189 -6.70 -12.73 9.89
C CYS A 189 -7.03 -14.20 9.65
N LEU A 190 -6.65 -15.11 10.55
CA LEU A 190 -6.69 -16.56 10.31
C LEU A 190 -7.52 -17.30 11.36
N ASP A 191 -6.99 -17.48 12.56
CA ASP A 191 -7.58 -18.32 13.62
C ASP A 191 -9.03 -17.92 13.91
N ARG A 192 -9.33 -16.62 14.08
CA ARG A 192 -10.69 -16.09 14.30
C ARG A 192 -11.64 -16.46 13.15
N ASN A 193 -11.17 -16.39 11.91
CA ASN A 193 -11.98 -16.72 10.74
C ASN A 193 -12.22 -18.23 10.62
N ILE A 194 -11.22 -19.04 10.96
CA ILE A 194 -11.34 -20.50 11.03
C ILE A 194 -12.36 -20.89 12.11
N ASP A 195 -12.26 -20.29 13.30
CA ASP A 195 -13.21 -20.48 14.41
C ASP A 195 -14.63 -20.05 14.01
N ALA A 196 -14.77 -19.07 13.11
CA ALA A 196 -16.03 -18.63 12.52
C ALA A 196 -16.54 -19.54 11.37
N GLY A 197 -15.92 -20.70 11.15
CA GLY A 197 -16.36 -21.69 10.17
C GLY A 197 -15.81 -21.50 8.76
N LEU A 198 -14.77 -20.68 8.58
CA LEU A 198 -14.15 -20.44 7.27
C LEU A 198 -12.95 -21.35 6.96
N ALA A 199 -12.72 -22.41 7.74
CA ALA A 199 -11.53 -23.26 7.64
C ALA A 199 -11.29 -23.79 6.22
N ASP A 200 -12.35 -24.30 5.58
CA ASP A 200 -12.32 -24.89 4.23
C ASP A 200 -12.52 -23.84 3.12
N LYS A 201 -12.83 -22.58 3.46
CA LYS A 201 -12.94 -21.51 2.47
C LYS A 201 -11.57 -21.23 1.89
N ILE A 202 -11.51 -21.02 0.58
CA ILE A 202 -10.28 -20.61 -0.10
C ILE A 202 -9.88 -19.22 0.42
N ALA A 203 -8.68 -19.11 0.99
CA ALA A 203 -8.09 -17.84 1.38
C ALA A 203 -7.32 -17.22 0.21
N LEU A 204 -6.49 -18.01 -0.47
CA LEU A 204 -5.62 -17.57 -1.55
C LEU A 204 -5.85 -18.38 -2.83
N TYR A 205 -6.08 -17.69 -3.93
CA TYR A 205 -5.68 -18.14 -5.26
C TYR A 205 -4.33 -17.54 -5.59
N TRP A 206 -3.40 -18.32 -6.11
CA TRP A 206 -2.15 -17.83 -6.65
C TRP A 206 -2.05 -18.16 -8.13
N GLU A 207 -1.80 -17.13 -8.92
CA GLU A 207 -1.55 -17.25 -10.35
C GLU A 207 -0.10 -16.88 -10.63
N SER A 208 0.65 -17.81 -11.23
CA SER A 208 2.05 -17.56 -11.59
C SER A 208 2.17 -16.65 -12.82
N ASN A 209 3.42 -16.29 -13.15
CA ASN A 209 3.73 -15.64 -14.41
C ASN A 209 3.35 -16.48 -15.65
N GLU A 210 3.47 -17.81 -15.59
CA GLU A 210 3.14 -18.71 -16.70
C GLU A 210 1.68 -19.22 -16.57
N PRO A 211 0.82 -18.99 -17.59
CA PRO A 211 -0.54 -19.52 -17.55
C PRO A 211 -0.59 -21.04 -17.34
N GLY A 212 -1.46 -21.51 -16.45
CA GLY A 212 -1.65 -22.93 -16.15
C GLY A 212 -0.72 -23.49 -15.06
N PHE A 213 0.16 -22.67 -14.49
CA PHE A 213 0.83 -22.97 -13.22
C PHE A 213 0.24 -22.06 -12.14
N ASP A 214 -0.57 -22.67 -11.27
CA ASP A 214 -1.33 -22.00 -10.23
C ASP A 214 -1.42 -22.88 -8.99
N ALA A 215 -1.85 -22.28 -7.87
CA ALA A 215 -2.05 -23.01 -6.63
C ALA A 215 -3.13 -22.31 -5.78
N THR A 216 -3.65 -23.04 -4.79
CA THR A 216 -4.66 -22.54 -3.86
C THR A 216 -4.33 -22.91 -2.43
N LEU A 217 -4.77 -22.08 -1.49
CA LEU A 217 -4.77 -22.38 -0.06
C LEU A 217 -6.13 -22.03 0.54
N THR A 218 -6.69 -22.96 1.30
CA THR A 218 -7.76 -22.69 2.26
C THR A 218 -7.25 -21.92 3.47
N TYR A 219 -8.13 -21.35 4.28
CA TYR A 219 -7.73 -20.69 5.53
C TYR A 219 -6.97 -21.64 6.47
N SER A 220 -7.40 -22.90 6.59
CA SER A 220 -6.69 -23.89 7.42
C SER A 220 -5.28 -24.16 6.88
N GLN A 221 -5.14 -24.37 5.58
CA GLN A 221 -3.82 -24.62 4.96
C GLN A 221 -2.91 -23.39 5.04
N LEU A 222 -3.47 -22.19 4.92
CA LEU A 222 -2.73 -20.94 5.11
C LEU A 222 -2.21 -20.81 6.55
N LEU A 223 -3.06 -21.11 7.56
CA LEU A 223 -2.65 -21.12 8.96
C LEU A 223 -1.53 -22.13 9.21
N ASP A 224 -1.61 -23.34 8.64
CA ASP A 224 -0.55 -24.35 8.76
C ASP A 224 0.79 -23.79 8.27
N ARG A 225 0.82 -23.18 7.08
CA ARG A 225 2.04 -22.59 6.49
C ARG A 225 2.59 -21.44 7.32
N VAL A 226 1.71 -20.56 7.81
CA VAL A 226 2.07 -19.45 8.70
C VAL A 226 2.66 -19.97 10.00
N CYS A 227 2.08 -21.00 10.60
CA CYS A 227 2.56 -21.60 11.83
C CYS A 227 3.92 -22.28 11.66
N GLN A 228 4.13 -22.98 10.53
CA GLN A 228 5.41 -23.59 10.20
C GLN A 228 6.53 -22.54 10.13
N LEU A 229 6.30 -21.44 9.40
CA LEU A 229 7.27 -20.36 9.30
C LEU A 229 7.47 -19.65 10.64
N ALA A 230 6.40 -19.34 11.37
CA ALA A 230 6.47 -18.71 12.69
C ALA A 230 7.33 -19.53 13.67
N ASN A 231 7.15 -20.85 13.69
CA ASN A 231 7.96 -21.76 14.50
C ASN A 231 9.43 -21.78 14.06
N TYR A 232 9.70 -21.79 12.75
CA TYR A 232 11.07 -21.67 12.24
C TYR A 232 11.73 -20.36 12.69
N LEU A 233 11.06 -19.22 12.50
CA LEU A 233 11.58 -17.90 12.89
C LEU A 233 11.91 -17.84 14.38
N LYS A 234 11.04 -18.40 15.23
CA LYS A 234 11.30 -18.52 16.68
C LYS A 234 12.50 -19.41 16.98
N ALA A 235 12.64 -20.54 16.27
CA ALA A 235 13.74 -21.48 16.48
C ALA A 235 15.11 -20.88 16.12
N ILE A 236 15.17 -20.00 15.11
CA ILE A 236 16.39 -19.25 14.77
C ILE A 236 16.56 -17.97 15.58
N GLY A 237 15.70 -17.73 16.58
CA GLY A 237 15.87 -16.69 17.58
C GLY A 237 15.19 -15.35 17.31
N VAL A 238 14.29 -15.26 16.32
CA VAL A 238 13.44 -14.07 16.13
C VAL A 238 12.46 -13.94 17.29
N ARG A 239 12.39 -12.76 17.89
CA ARG A 239 11.52 -12.44 19.02
C ARG A 239 10.58 -11.28 18.70
N LYS A 240 9.62 -11.04 19.59
CA LYS A 240 8.77 -9.85 19.55
C LYS A 240 9.63 -8.57 19.45
N GLY A 241 9.29 -7.70 18.51
CA GLY A 241 10.00 -6.44 18.24
C GLY A 241 11.22 -6.56 17.34
N ASP A 242 11.72 -7.77 17.03
CA ASP A 242 12.82 -7.94 16.08
C ASP A 242 12.33 -7.65 14.65
N ALA A 243 13.17 -6.98 13.86
CA ALA A 243 12.87 -6.72 12.46
C ALA A 243 13.20 -7.93 11.56
N VAL A 244 12.32 -8.21 10.59
CA VAL A 244 12.50 -9.23 9.55
C VAL A 244 12.32 -8.57 8.18
N VAL A 245 13.37 -8.54 7.36
CA VAL A 245 13.27 -7.98 6.00
C VAL A 245 12.69 -9.03 5.06
N VAL A 246 11.71 -8.63 4.25
CA VAL A 246 11.05 -9.49 3.29
C VAL A 246 11.29 -8.93 1.89
N TYR A 247 12.05 -9.65 1.07
CA TYR A 247 12.36 -9.31 -0.32
C TYR A 247 11.85 -10.43 -1.24
N LEU A 248 10.54 -10.66 -1.17
CA LEU A 248 9.83 -11.67 -1.95
C LEU A 248 9.02 -11.01 -3.08
N PRO A 249 8.92 -11.67 -4.26
CA PRO A 249 7.94 -11.29 -5.27
C PRO A 249 6.52 -11.71 -4.82
N MET A 250 5.50 -11.45 -5.64
CA MET A 250 4.09 -11.80 -5.39
C MET A 250 3.82 -13.33 -5.46
N LEU A 251 4.45 -14.07 -4.55
CA LEU A 251 4.23 -15.47 -4.23
C LEU A 251 3.29 -15.60 -3.03
N MET A 252 2.75 -16.79 -2.77
CA MET A 252 2.00 -17.04 -1.54
C MET A 252 2.86 -16.87 -0.28
N GLU A 253 4.15 -17.13 -0.39
CA GLU A 253 5.12 -17.00 0.71
C GLU A 253 5.23 -15.56 1.21
N LEU A 254 4.90 -14.56 0.40
CA LEU A 254 4.92 -13.16 0.80
C LEU A 254 3.88 -12.85 1.90
N PRO A 255 2.56 -13.02 1.68
CA PRO A 255 1.58 -12.86 2.74
C PRO A 255 1.78 -13.86 3.89
N ILE A 256 2.23 -15.10 3.62
CA ILE A 256 2.57 -16.07 4.68
C ILE A 256 3.66 -15.48 5.60
N THR A 257 4.69 -14.87 5.03
CA THR A 257 5.79 -14.25 5.80
C THR A 257 5.31 -13.08 6.64
N MET A 258 4.48 -12.21 6.07
CA MET A 258 3.91 -11.06 6.79
C MET A 258 3.08 -11.53 8.00
N LEU A 259 2.21 -12.53 7.80
CA LEU A 259 1.37 -13.10 8.85
C LEU A 259 2.20 -13.85 9.91
N ALA A 260 3.23 -14.60 9.53
CA ALA A 260 4.09 -15.31 10.47
C ALA A 260 4.86 -14.34 11.39
N CYS A 261 5.38 -13.24 10.83
CA CYS A 261 6.01 -12.19 11.63
C CYS A 261 5.00 -11.58 12.61
N ALA A 262 3.81 -11.22 12.12
CA ALA A 262 2.74 -10.69 12.95
C ALA A 262 2.28 -11.69 14.04
N ARG A 263 2.28 -13.01 13.77
CA ARG A 263 1.91 -14.05 14.72
C ARG A 263 2.85 -14.11 15.93
N ILE A 264 4.13 -13.82 15.72
CA ILE A 264 5.17 -13.88 16.77
C ILE A 264 5.57 -12.50 17.30
N GLY A 265 4.86 -11.44 16.89
CA GLY A 265 5.13 -10.06 17.28
C GLY A 265 6.41 -9.47 16.68
N ALA A 266 6.97 -10.09 15.64
CA ALA A 266 8.10 -9.56 14.89
C ALA A 266 7.64 -8.45 13.93
N VAL A 267 8.52 -7.50 13.66
CA VAL A 267 8.24 -6.33 12.82
C VAL A 267 8.73 -6.64 11.40
N HIS A 268 7.83 -7.03 10.51
CA HIS A 268 8.26 -7.28 9.12
C HIS A 268 8.51 -5.95 8.39
N SER A 269 9.47 -5.98 7.47
CA SER A 269 9.81 -4.86 6.60
C SER A 269 9.86 -5.35 5.16
N VAL A 270 8.73 -5.28 4.47
CA VAL A 270 8.65 -5.68 3.06
C VAL A 270 9.34 -4.63 2.18
N VAL A 271 10.18 -5.12 1.28
CA VAL A 271 10.92 -4.32 0.31
C VAL A 271 10.56 -4.81 -1.08
N PHE A 272 10.07 -3.91 -1.93
CA PHE A 272 9.67 -4.24 -3.30
C PHE A 272 10.77 -5.00 -4.05
N ALA A 273 10.45 -6.19 -4.56
CA ALA A 273 11.38 -7.09 -5.25
C ALA A 273 11.93 -6.55 -6.60
N GLY A 274 11.57 -5.33 -6.98
CA GLY A 274 12.18 -4.59 -8.09
C GLY A 274 13.27 -3.58 -7.69
N PHE A 275 13.54 -3.39 -6.38
CA PHE A 275 14.57 -2.45 -5.93
C PHE A 275 16.00 -2.99 -6.08
N SER A 276 16.96 -2.07 -6.20
CA SER A 276 18.38 -2.42 -6.34
C SER A 276 19.00 -2.90 -5.02
N SER A 277 20.20 -3.47 -5.12
CA SER A 277 21.01 -3.90 -3.97
C SER A 277 21.31 -2.75 -3.02
N GLU A 278 21.57 -1.55 -3.54
CA GLU A 278 21.86 -0.36 -2.74
C GLU A 278 20.61 0.09 -1.98
N SER A 279 19.45 0.07 -2.64
CA SER A 279 18.18 0.43 -2.03
C SER A 279 17.77 -0.54 -0.93
N LEU A 280 18.05 -1.84 -1.12
CA LEU A 280 17.84 -2.88 -0.13
C LEU A 280 18.83 -2.73 1.05
N ALA A 281 20.12 -2.54 0.77
CA ALA A 281 21.16 -2.37 1.80
C ALA A 281 20.85 -1.19 2.74
N GLN A 282 20.39 -0.06 2.20
CA GLN A 282 19.99 1.10 3.02
C GLN A 282 18.91 0.77 4.04
N ARG A 283 17.94 -0.08 3.66
CA ARG A 283 16.84 -0.49 4.54
C ARG A 283 17.33 -1.50 5.59
N ILE A 284 18.17 -2.45 5.18
CA ILE A 284 18.81 -3.41 6.10
C ILE A 284 19.63 -2.66 7.16
N MET A 285 20.42 -1.66 6.76
CA MET A 285 21.22 -0.87 7.70
C MET A 285 20.39 -0.05 8.69
N ASP A 286 19.20 0.40 8.27
CA ASP A 286 18.31 1.20 9.10
C ASP A 286 17.53 0.35 10.11
N CYS A 287 16.83 -0.71 9.65
CA CYS A 287 16.04 -1.58 10.54
C CYS A 287 16.84 -2.69 11.25
N LYS A 288 18.08 -2.98 10.81
CA LYS A 288 18.99 -3.98 11.40
C LYS A 288 18.30 -5.33 11.64
N PRO A 289 17.80 -5.98 10.58
CA PRO A 289 16.97 -7.16 10.72
C PRO A 289 17.75 -8.35 11.26
N LYS A 290 17.05 -9.24 11.96
CA LYS A 290 17.59 -10.54 12.38
C LYS A 290 17.75 -11.51 11.22
N VAL A 291 16.80 -11.44 10.29
CA VAL A 291 16.66 -12.37 9.17
C VAL A 291 16.23 -11.60 7.94
N ILE A 292 16.76 -11.99 6.79
CA ILE A 292 16.18 -11.63 5.50
C ILE A 292 15.53 -12.86 4.86
N ILE A 293 14.32 -12.68 4.35
CA ILE A 293 13.58 -13.69 3.62
C ILE A 293 13.48 -13.23 2.17
N THR A 294 13.88 -14.09 1.23
CA THR A 294 13.95 -13.77 -0.19
C THR A 294 13.57 -14.97 -1.04
N CYS A 295 13.57 -14.79 -2.35
CA CYS A 295 13.40 -15.82 -3.36
C CYS A 295 14.67 -15.91 -4.21
N ASN A 296 14.95 -17.06 -4.80
CA ASN A 296 16.09 -17.23 -5.69
C ASN A 296 15.98 -16.34 -6.95
N ALA A 297 14.82 -16.34 -7.61
CA ALA A 297 14.52 -15.54 -8.79
C ALA A 297 13.01 -15.35 -8.97
N VAL A 298 12.64 -14.48 -9.92
CA VAL A 298 11.25 -14.31 -10.37
C VAL A 298 11.21 -14.08 -11.87
N LYS A 299 10.14 -14.52 -12.53
CA LYS A 299 9.84 -14.12 -13.90
C LYS A 299 8.86 -12.95 -13.91
N ARG A 300 9.15 -11.95 -14.74
CA ARG A 300 8.22 -10.86 -15.04
C ARG A 300 8.04 -10.78 -16.56
N GLY A 301 6.91 -11.31 -17.03
CA GLY A 301 6.73 -11.68 -18.42
C GLY A 301 7.83 -12.64 -18.86
N PRO A 302 8.53 -12.38 -19.98
CA PRO A 302 9.60 -13.27 -20.45
C PRO A 302 10.94 -13.08 -19.71
N LYS A 303 11.06 -12.08 -18.82
CA LYS A 303 12.34 -11.71 -18.20
C LYS A 303 12.51 -12.39 -16.84
N THR A 304 13.60 -13.12 -16.66
CA THR A 304 14.05 -13.59 -15.34
C THR A 304 14.83 -12.50 -14.59
N ILE A 305 14.51 -12.31 -13.31
CA ILE A 305 15.18 -11.41 -12.38
C ILE A 305 15.78 -12.26 -11.26
N HIS A 306 17.11 -12.21 -11.09
CA HIS A 306 17.84 -12.98 -10.08
C HIS A 306 17.82 -12.26 -8.74
N LEU A 307 16.75 -12.43 -7.96
CA LEU A 307 16.55 -11.73 -6.70
C LEU A 307 17.64 -12.05 -5.67
N LYS A 308 18.11 -13.29 -5.61
CA LYS A 308 19.18 -13.70 -4.67
C LYS A 308 20.50 -12.99 -4.93
N ASP A 309 20.83 -12.70 -6.19
CA ASP A 309 22.04 -11.93 -6.54
C ASP A 309 21.98 -10.49 -5.99
N ILE A 310 20.79 -9.89 -6.01
CA ILE A 310 20.55 -8.55 -5.46
C ILE A 310 20.70 -8.57 -3.93
N VAL A 311 20.12 -9.59 -3.28
CA VAL A 311 20.23 -9.78 -1.83
C VAL A 311 21.68 -9.99 -1.41
N ASP A 312 22.44 -10.83 -2.12
CA ASP A 312 23.85 -11.07 -1.82
C ASP A 312 24.68 -9.79 -1.86
N ALA A 313 24.49 -8.97 -2.90
CA ALA A 313 25.15 -7.69 -3.01
C ALA A 313 24.75 -6.73 -1.88
N ALA A 314 23.47 -6.69 -1.52
CA ALA A 314 22.98 -5.86 -0.42
C ALA A 314 23.53 -6.29 0.95
N LEU A 315 23.63 -7.59 1.20
CA LEU A 315 24.20 -8.15 2.43
C LEU A 315 25.69 -7.88 2.55
N VAL A 316 26.45 -7.97 1.46
CA VAL A 316 27.86 -7.58 1.43
C VAL A 316 28.02 -6.10 1.76
N GLU A 317 27.19 -5.23 1.18
CA GLU A 317 27.25 -3.80 1.45
C GLU A 317 26.86 -3.48 2.90
N SER A 318 25.79 -4.08 3.41
CA SER A 318 25.36 -3.91 4.80
C SER A 318 26.43 -4.38 5.80
N ALA A 319 27.09 -5.51 5.53
CA ALA A 319 28.17 -6.02 6.37
C ALA A 319 29.39 -5.08 6.38
N LYS A 320 29.77 -4.50 5.23
CA LYS A 320 30.84 -3.48 5.16
C LYS A 320 30.54 -2.24 5.99
N ASN A 321 29.26 -1.92 6.17
CA ASN A 321 28.79 -0.80 7.00
C ASN A 321 28.45 -1.22 8.44
N GLY A 322 28.88 -2.41 8.88
CA GLY A 322 28.77 -2.85 10.28
C GLY A 322 27.41 -3.45 10.67
N VAL A 323 26.57 -3.82 9.71
CA VAL A 323 25.28 -4.49 9.94
C VAL A 323 25.23 -5.82 9.18
N PRO A 324 25.93 -6.87 9.66
CA PRO A 324 25.80 -8.20 9.08
C PRO A 324 24.42 -8.80 9.39
N VAL A 325 23.93 -9.67 8.50
CA VAL A 325 22.72 -10.49 8.73
C VAL A 325 23.12 -11.94 8.55
N ASP A 326 22.92 -12.74 9.61
CA ASP A 326 23.44 -14.10 9.69
C ASP A 326 22.54 -15.13 9.00
N VAL A 327 21.27 -14.80 8.74
CA VAL A 327 20.31 -15.72 8.12
C VAL A 327 19.63 -15.10 6.91
N CYS A 328 19.76 -15.79 5.78
CA CYS A 328 19.06 -15.51 4.53
C CYS A 328 18.20 -16.72 4.14
N LEU A 329 16.92 -16.69 4.48
CA LEU A 329 15.96 -17.73 4.11
C LEU A 329 15.52 -17.50 2.66
N THR A 330 15.85 -18.41 1.76
CA THR A 330 15.61 -18.30 0.33
C THR A 330 14.56 -19.32 -0.11
N TYR A 331 13.47 -18.85 -0.72
CA TYR A 331 12.47 -19.68 -1.37
C TYR A 331 12.89 -20.03 -2.80
N GLU A 332 12.60 -21.25 -3.24
CA GLU A 332 12.83 -21.73 -4.61
C GLU A 332 11.62 -21.44 -5.49
N ASN A 333 11.74 -20.44 -6.36
CA ASN A 333 10.80 -20.27 -7.45
C ASN A 333 11.19 -21.16 -8.63
N GLN A 334 10.62 -22.37 -8.63
CA GLN A 334 10.83 -23.40 -9.65
C GLN A 334 10.48 -22.93 -11.06
N SER A 335 9.58 -21.95 -11.21
CA SER A 335 9.20 -21.41 -12.52
C SER A 335 10.27 -20.47 -13.11
N ALA A 336 11.14 -19.92 -12.26
CA ALA A 336 12.08 -18.86 -12.62
C ALA A 336 13.54 -19.32 -12.69
N LEU A 337 14.02 -20.07 -11.70
CA LEU A 337 15.41 -20.53 -11.63
C LEU A 337 15.51 -21.81 -10.81
N LYS A 338 16.30 -22.80 -11.29
CA LYS A 338 16.57 -24.04 -10.56
C LYS A 338 17.50 -23.81 -9.37
N LYS A 339 17.29 -24.58 -8.29
CA LYS A 339 18.14 -24.58 -7.08
C LYS A 339 19.64 -24.59 -7.38
N GLU A 340 20.10 -25.48 -8.27
CA GLU A 340 21.54 -25.69 -8.56
C GLU A 340 22.19 -24.51 -9.31
N SER A 341 21.36 -23.65 -9.92
CA SER A 341 21.82 -22.46 -10.63
C SER A 341 21.82 -21.20 -9.75
N THR A 342 21.45 -21.33 -8.48
CA THR A 342 21.38 -20.21 -7.53
C THR A 342 22.72 -20.05 -6.80
N LYS A 343 23.25 -18.83 -6.75
CA LYS A 343 24.46 -18.53 -5.96
C LYS A 343 24.16 -18.69 -4.47
N TRP A 344 25.11 -19.30 -3.76
CA TRP A 344 24.92 -19.73 -2.38
C TRP A 344 26.13 -19.39 -1.50
N GLN A 345 25.86 -19.00 -0.25
CA GLN A 345 26.85 -18.79 0.80
C GLN A 345 26.55 -19.73 1.97
N ASP A 346 27.44 -20.71 2.15
CA ASP A 346 27.32 -21.69 3.23
C ASP A 346 27.34 -21.02 4.61
N GLY A 347 26.50 -21.53 5.52
CA GLY A 347 26.36 -21.02 6.88
C GLY A 347 25.46 -19.79 7.04
N ARG A 348 25.10 -19.10 5.96
CA ARG A 348 24.15 -17.97 5.98
C ARG A 348 22.85 -18.26 5.23
N ASP A 349 22.97 -18.82 4.03
CA ASP A 349 21.83 -19.06 3.16
C ASP A 349 21.17 -20.40 3.50
N ILE A 350 19.84 -20.39 3.58
CA ILE A 350 19.02 -21.55 3.96
C ILE A 350 17.84 -21.65 2.99
N TRP A 351 17.59 -22.83 2.45
CA TRP A 351 16.41 -23.06 1.61
C TRP A 351 15.15 -23.20 2.46
N TRP A 352 14.11 -22.47 2.09
CA TRP A 352 12.81 -22.52 2.75
C TRP A 352 12.26 -23.95 2.80
N GLU A 353 12.27 -24.63 1.66
CA GLU A 353 11.74 -25.96 1.42
C GLU A 353 12.44 -27.01 2.28
N ASP A 354 13.71 -26.79 2.61
CA ASP A 354 14.54 -27.72 3.37
C ASP A 354 14.28 -27.62 4.88
N VAL A 355 13.73 -26.51 5.38
CA VAL A 355 13.60 -26.26 6.83
C VAL A 355 12.17 -25.98 7.28
N VAL A 356 11.44 -25.10 6.61
CA VAL A 356 10.13 -24.61 7.08
C VAL A 356 9.10 -25.73 7.14
N PRO A 357 8.95 -26.61 6.12
CA PRO A 357 7.95 -27.69 6.16
C PRO A 357 8.13 -28.71 7.29
N LYS A 358 9.31 -28.74 7.94
CA LYS A 358 9.62 -29.67 9.03
C LYS A 358 9.08 -29.22 10.39
N TYR A 359 8.67 -27.95 10.52
CA TYR A 359 8.09 -27.43 11.74
C TYR A 359 6.62 -27.82 11.88
N ALA A 360 6.11 -27.76 13.12
CA ALA A 360 4.72 -28.05 13.41
C ALA A 360 3.79 -27.04 12.73
N THR A 361 2.62 -27.52 12.31
CA THR A 361 1.54 -26.70 11.72
C THR A 361 0.72 -25.94 12.76
N THR A 362 1.07 -26.06 14.04
CA THR A 362 0.51 -25.26 15.14
C THR A 362 1.59 -24.38 15.75
N CYS A 363 1.28 -23.11 15.99
CA CYS A 363 2.18 -22.16 16.66
C CYS A 363 1.39 -21.29 17.62
N ASN A 364 1.84 -21.20 18.88
CA ASN A 364 1.27 -20.27 19.85
C ASN A 364 1.41 -18.83 19.36
N VAL A 365 0.36 -18.05 19.58
CA VAL A 365 0.29 -16.63 19.24
C VAL A 365 1.02 -15.80 20.30
N GLU A 366 1.87 -14.88 19.85
CA GLU A 366 2.42 -13.83 20.70
C GLU A 366 1.38 -12.71 20.82
N TRP A 367 0.87 -12.50 22.02
CA TRP A 367 -0.14 -11.49 22.29
C TRP A 367 0.53 -10.13 22.50
N VAL A 368 0.18 -9.15 21.68
CA VAL A 368 0.82 -7.83 21.62
C VAL A 368 -0.14 -6.72 22.04
N ASP A 369 0.41 -5.62 22.54
CA ASP A 369 -0.36 -4.40 22.77
C ASP A 369 -0.80 -3.82 21.42
N ALA A 370 -1.95 -3.13 21.40
CA ALA A 370 -2.43 -2.41 20.23
C ALA A 370 -1.37 -1.45 19.64
N GLU A 371 -0.52 -0.88 20.50
CA GLU A 371 0.53 0.05 20.13
C GLU A 371 1.88 -0.61 19.84
N ASP A 372 1.98 -1.94 19.92
CA ASP A 372 3.19 -2.63 19.48
C ASP A 372 3.36 -2.50 17.96
N PRO A 373 4.59 -2.26 17.46
CA PRO A 373 4.86 -2.16 16.03
C PRO A 373 4.48 -3.43 15.27
N LEU A 374 3.72 -3.28 14.18
CA LEU A 374 3.38 -4.39 13.30
C LEU A 374 4.38 -4.53 12.15
N PHE A 375 4.72 -3.40 11.51
CA PHE A 375 5.63 -3.40 10.37
C PHE A 375 6.32 -2.05 10.17
N LEU A 376 7.41 -2.10 9.39
CA LEU A 376 8.08 -0.94 8.80
C LEU A 376 7.89 -0.97 7.29
N LEU A 377 7.50 0.15 6.70
CA LEU A 377 7.42 0.30 5.25
C LEU A 377 8.18 1.54 4.80
N TYR A 378 9.25 1.31 4.05
CA TYR A 378 10.20 2.36 3.69
C TYR A 378 9.76 3.16 2.47
N THR A 379 9.50 4.46 2.67
CA THR A 379 9.15 5.40 1.61
C THR A 379 10.35 6.25 1.18
N SER A 380 10.30 6.80 -0.04
CA SER A 380 11.32 7.74 -0.53
C SER A 380 11.17 9.08 0.20
N GLY A 381 12.02 9.31 1.21
CA GLY A 381 12.05 10.59 1.92
C GLY A 381 12.55 11.74 1.04
N SER A 382 12.05 12.95 1.26
CA SER A 382 12.53 14.18 0.61
C SER A 382 14.02 14.49 0.86
N THR A 383 14.61 13.85 1.87
CA THR A 383 16.00 14.03 2.31
C THR A 383 16.96 12.98 1.73
N GLY A 384 16.50 12.12 0.81
CA GLY A 384 17.32 11.11 0.12
C GLY A 384 17.60 9.82 0.90
N LYS A 385 17.49 9.83 2.23
CA LYS A 385 17.48 8.59 3.04
C LYS A 385 16.05 8.01 3.10
N PRO A 386 15.88 6.69 2.92
CA PRO A 386 14.57 6.05 3.04
C PRO A 386 14.06 6.18 4.49
N LYS A 387 12.77 6.45 4.66
CA LYS A 387 12.13 6.60 5.98
C LYS A 387 11.24 5.39 6.23
N GLY A 388 11.51 4.63 7.30
CA GLY A 388 10.67 3.51 7.71
C GLY A 388 9.39 4.02 8.36
N VAL A 389 8.29 4.08 7.61
CA VAL A 389 6.97 4.39 8.16
C VAL A 389 6.54 3.21 9.02
N LEU A 390 6.23 3.47 10.29
CA LEU A 390 5.81 2.46 11.26
C LEU A 390 4.31 2.51 11.43
N HIS A 391 3.67 1.34 11.37
CA HIS A 391 2.27 1.16 11.78
C HIS A 391 2.18 0.25 12.99
N THR A 392 1.34 0.62 13.96
CA THR A 392 1.05 -0.19 15.15
C THR A 392 -0.07 -1.19 14.88
N THR A 393 -0.25 -2.17 15.76
CA THR A 393 -1.09 -3.34 15.49
C THR A 393 -2.59 -3.04 15.51
N GLY A 394 -3.11 -2.49 16.61
CA GLY A 394 -4.55 -2.43 16.88
C GLY A 394 -5.28 -1.44 15.98
N GLY A 395 -4.82 -0.20 15.94
CA GLY A 395 -5.41 0.84 15.09
C GLY A 395 -5.38 0.47 13.60
N TYR A 396 -4.24 0.01 13.10
CA TYR A 396 -4.09 -0.41 11.70
C TYR A 396 -5.00 -1.59 11.34
N MET A 397 -5.13 -2.58 12.24
CA MET A 397 -6.03 -3.73 12.05
C MET A 397 -7.48 -3.28 11.90
N VAL A 398 -8.00 -2.53 12.86
CA VAL A 398 -9.39 -2.06 12.84
C VAL A 398 -9.63 -1.19 11.60
N TYR A 399 -8.72 -0.28 11.31
CA TYR A 399 -8.88 0.69 10.23
C TYR A 399 -8.87 0.05 8.84
N THR A 400 -7.89 -0.81 8.55
CA THR A 400 -7.75 -1.44 7.22
C THR A 400 -8.87 -2.43 6.92
N ALA A 401 -9.34 -3.20 7.91
CA ALA A 401 -10.50 -4.07 7.70
C ALA A 401 -11.79 -3.26 7.48
N THR A 402 -12.00 -2.20 8.26
CA THR A 402 -13.20 -1.35 8.15
C THR A 402 -13.24 -0.69 6.78
N THR A 403 -12.16 -0.03 6.37
CA THR A 403 -12.08 0.66 5.07
C THR A 403 -12.22 -0.30 3.91
N PHE A 404 -11.60 -1.49 3.95
CA PHE A 404 -11.79 -2.52 2.94
C PHE A 404 -13.26 -2.95 2.82
N LYS A 405 -13.88 -3.27 3.97
CA LYS A 405 -15.26 -3.77 4.05
C LYS A 405 -16.24 -2.80 3.42
N TYR A 406 -16.14 -1.52 3.78
CA TYR A 406 -17.11 -0.53 3.36
C TYR A 406 -16.82 0.05 1.97
N ALA A 407 -15.56 0.39 1.65
CA ALA A 407 -15.22 1.00 0.36
C ALA A 407 -15.49 0.07 -0.83
N PHE A 408 -15.30 -1.24 -0.64
CA PHE A 408 -15.60 -2.24 -1.66
C PHE A 408 -16.91 -2.98 -1.44
N ASP A 409 -17.67 -2.60 -0.41
CA ASP A 409 -18.91 -3.27 -0.03
C ASP A 409 -18.75 -4.79 0.04
N TYR A 410 -17.71 -5.24 0.72
CA TYR A 410 -17.27 -6.62 0.69
C TYR A 410 -18.36 -7.57 1.20
N LYS A 411 -18.68 -8.59 0.40
CA LYS A 411 -19.59 -9.69 0.73
C LYS A 411 -18.81 -10.98 0.94
N ALA A 412 -19.30 -11.85 1.81
CA ALA A 412 -18.65 -13.12 2.09
C ALA A 412 -18.45 -14.02 0.85
N SER A 413 -19.28 -13.84 -0.19
CA SER A 413 -19.19 -14.54 -1.48
C SER A 413 -18.18 -13.93 -2.46
N ASP A 414 -17.60 -12.76 -2.15
CA ASP A 414 -16.71 -12.06 -3.05
C ASP A 414 -15.34 -12.74 -3.17
N VAL A 415 -14.81 -12.74 -4.40
CA VAL A 415 -13.42 -13.03 -4.73
C VAL A 415 -12.76 -11.71 -5.11
N TYR A 416 -11.77 -11.31 -4.31
CA TYR A 416 -11.15 -10.02 -4.40
C TYR A 416 -9.77 -10.12 -5.05
N TRP A 417 -9.48 -9.23 -6.00
CA TRP A 417 -8.16 -9.14 -6.60
C TRP A 417 -7.64 -7.70 -6.63
N CYS A 418 -6.57 -7.47 -5.87
CA CYS A 418 -5.75 -6.28 -6.00
C CYS A 418 -4.48 -6.59 -6.80
N THR A 419 -4.22 -5.80 -7.84
CA THR A 419 -3.04 -5.99 -8.71
C THR A 419 -1.75 -5.38 -8.13
N ALA A 420 -1.83 -4.75 -6.95
CA ALA A 420 -0.69 -4.12 -6.29
C ALA A 420 0.29 -5.16 -5.70
N ASP A 421 1.53 -4.72 -5.49
CA ASP A 421 2.57 -5.50 -4.85
C ASP A 421 2.64 -5.18 -3.34
N CYS A 422 2.95 -6.17 -2.50
CA CYS A 422 3.09 -5.95 -1.04
C CYS A 422 4.35 -5.17 -0.66
N GLY A 423 5.25 -4.87 -1.58
CA GLY A 423 6.30 -3.86 -1.41
C GLY A 423 5.78 -2.43 -1.28
N TRP A 424 4.48 -2.21 -1.47
CA TRP A 424 3.78 -0.95 -1.26
C TRP A 424 2.69 -1.08 -0.19
N ILE A 425 2.20 0.05 0.31
CA ILE A 425 1.16 0.05 1.35
C ILE A 425 -0.15 -0.58 0.85
N THR A 426 -0.47 -0.44 -0.44
CA THR A 426 -1.64 -1.07 -1.06
C THR A 426 -1.64 -2.58 -0.88
N GLY A 427 -0.50 -3.26 -1.06
CA GLY A 427 -0.45 -4.71 -0.83
C GLY A 427 -0.45 -5.09 0.65
N HIS A 428 0.08 -4.24 1.54
CA HIS A 428 -0.08 -4.45 2.98
C HIS A 428 -1.55 -4.43 3.38
N SER A 429 -2.21 -3.29 3.14
CA SER A 429 -3.56 -3.02 3.62
C SER A 429 -4.62 -3.77 2.83
N TYR A 430 -4.44 -3.92 1.52
CA TYR A 430 -5.48 -4.35 0.60
C TYR A 430 -5.05 -5.43 -0.38
N VAL A 431 -3.92 -6.11 -0.19
CA VAL A 431 -3.77 -7.51 -0.62
C VAL A 431 -3.88 -8.41 0.60
N THR A 432 -3.15 -8.10 1.67
CA THR A 432 -3.03 -9.01 2.83
C THR A 432 -4.02 -8.68 3.95
N TYR A 433 -3.81 -7.61 4.72
CA TYR A 433 -4.45 -7.44 6.03
C TYR A 433 -5.96 -7.19 5.98
N GLY A 434 -6.41 -6.10 5.36
CA GLY A 434 -7.82 -5.72 5.31
C GLY A 434 -8.74 -6.83 4.75
N PRO A 435 -8.41 -7.45 3.60
CA PRO A 435 -9.19 -8.57 3.07
C PRO A 435 -9.21 -9.79 3.99
N MET A 436 -8.05 -10.23 4.51
CA MET A 436 -8.00 -11.42 5.38
C MET A 436 -8.69 -11.17 6.72
N LEU A 437 -8.61 -9.97 7.28
CA LEU A 437 -9.40 -9.58 8.45
C LEU A 437 -10.92 -9.59 8.19
N ASN A 438 -11.36 -9.66 6.94
CA ASN A 438 -12.78 -9.83 6.58
C ASN A 438 -13.11 -11.24 6.09
N GLY A 439 -12.18 -12.19 6.21
CA GLY A 439 -12.38 -13.56 5.72
C GLY A 439 -12.44 -13.65 4.20
N ALA A 440 -11.82 -12.72 3.48
CA ALA A 440 -11.87 -12.67 2.02
C ALA A 440 -11.12 -13.80 1.33
N THR A 441 -11.59 -14.17 0.14
CA THR A 441 -10.81 -14.94 -0.82
C THR A 441 -10.06 -13.95 -1.70
N ILE A 442 -8.73 -13.99 -1.70
CA ILE A 442 -7.89 -13.07 -2.48
C ILE A 442 -7.15 -13.78 -3.60
N VAL A 443 -6.85 -13.04 -4.67
CA VAL A 443 -5.95 -13.47 -5.75
C VAL A 443 -4.59 -12.80 -5.59
N VAL A 444 -3.53 -13.60 -5.54
CA VAL A 444 -2.13 -13.18 -5.55
C VAL A 444 -1.57 -13.49 -6.94
N TYR A 445 -1.11 -12.46 -7.66
CA TYR A 445 -0.62 -12.60 -9.02
C TYR A 445 0.86 -12.24 -9.12
N GLU A 446 1.68 -13.21 -9.54
CA GLU A 446 3.13 -13.04 -9.67
C GLU A 446 3.53 -12.30 -10.97
N GLY A 447 2.75 -12.50 -12.03
CA GLY A 447 3.13 -12.16 -13.39
C GLY A 447 2.99 -10.69 -13.78
N ALA A 448 3.24 -10.42 -15.06
CA ALA A 448 2.98 -9.12 -15.66
C ALA A 448 1.54 -9.06 -16.22
N PRO A 449 0.79 -7.95 -16.07
CA PRO A 449 -0.61 -7.88 -16.49
C PRO A 449 -0.83 -7.91 -18.01
N ASN A 450 0.25 -7.84 -18.79
CA ASN A 450 0.25 -7.89 -20.25
C ASN A 450 0.98 -9.13 -20.83
N TYR A 451 1.19 -10.16 -20.02
CA TYR A 451 1.81 -11.41 -20.43
C TYR A 451 0.86 -12.59 -20.20
N PRO A 452 0.60 -13.46 -21.20
CA PRO A 452 1.23 -13.51 -22.51
C PRO A 452 0.74 -12.40 -23.46
N ASP A 453 -0.39 -11.77 -23.16
CA ASP A 453 -0.93 -10.62 -23.89
C ASP A 453 -1.70 -9.66 -22.94
N PRO A 454 -2.13 -8.47 -23.43
CA PRO A 454 -2.90 -7.49 -22.65
C PRO A 454 -4.26 -7.97 -22.12
N GLY A 455 -4.72 -9.16 -22.49
CA GLY A 455 -5.96 -9.74 -21.99
C GLY A 455 -5.80 -10.51 -20.67
N ARG A 456 -4.58 -10.62 -20.12
CA ARG A 456 -4.29 -11.50 -18.98
C ARG A 456 -5.08 -11.18 -17.72
N CYS A 457 -5.32 -9.92 -17.41
CA CYS A 457 -6.15 -9.57 -16.24
C CYS A 457 -7.56 -10.17 -16.37
N TRP A 458 -8.13 -10.16 -17.55
CA TRP A 458 -9.52 -10.56 -17.77
C TRP A 458 -9.67 -12.09 -17.83
N ASP A 459 -8.63 -12.78 -18.30
CA ASP A 459 -8.47 -14.23 -18.15
C ASP A 459 -8.52 -14.64 -16.67
N ILE A 460 -7.73 -13.97 -15.82
CA ILE A 460 -7.70 -14.23 -14.37
C ILE A 460 -9.07 -13.91 -13.72
N VAL A 461 -9.70 -12.80 -14.11
CA VAL A 461 -11.06 -12.45 -13.66
C VAL A 461 -12.05 -13.55 -13.98
N ASP A 462 -12.06 -14.06 -15.22
CA ASP A 462 -12.99 -15.10 -15.65
C ASP A 462 -12.67 -16.47 -15.04
N LYS A 463 -11.38 -16.79 -14.85
CA LYS A 463 -10.90 -18.03 -14.23
C LYS A 463 -11.35 -18.15 -12.78
N TYR A 464 -11.10 -17.13 -11.97
CA TYR A 464 -11.38 -17.15 -10.53
C TYR A 464 -12.72 -16.55 -10.14
N LYS A 465 -13.51 -16.08 -11.14
CA LYS A 465 -14.77 -15.37 -10.91
C LYS A 465 -14.60 -14.17 -9.98
N VAL A 466 -13.55 -13.39 -10.23
CA VAL A 466 -13.27 -12.17 -9.46
C VAL A 466 -14.50 -11.26 -9.48
N THR A 467 -14.90 -10.79 -8.31
CA THR A 467 -16.04 -9.89 -8.13
C THR A 467 -15.61 -8.47 -7.80
N ILE A 468 -14.41 -8.29 -7.25
CA ILE A 468 -13.84 -6.97 -6.95
C ILE A 468 -12.44 -6.89 -7.55
N PHE A 469 -12.23 -5.93 -8.46
CA PHE A 469 -10.94 -5.73 -9.13
C PHE A 469 -10.36 -4.35 -8.79
N TYR A 470 -9.22 -4.34 -8.12
CA TYR A 470 -8.58 -3.13 -7.59
C TYR A 470 -7.19 -2.93 -8.21
N THR A 471 -6.98 -1.77 -8.85
CA THR A 471 -5.75 -1.52 -9.61
C THR A 471 -5.35 -0.05 -9.64
N ALA A 472 -4.12 0.25 -10.06
CA ALA A 472 -3.68 1.61 -10.32
C ALA A 472 -4.17 2.13 -11.69
N PRO A 473 -4.48 3.43 -11.83
CA PRO A 473 -4.80 4.07 -13.10
C PRO A 473 -3.74 3.88 -14.19
N THR A 474 -2.46 3.76 -13.83
CA THR A 474 -1.38 3.48 -14.78
C THR A 474 -1.63 2.19 -15.53
N LEU A 475 -2.11 1.14 -14.84
CA LEU A 475 -2.47 -0.11 -15.50
C LEU A 475 -3.72 0.06 -16.35
N VAL A 476 -4.75 0.75 -15.84
CA VAL A 476 -5.98 1.05 -16.60
C VAL A 476 -5.65 1.74 -17.93
N ARG A 477 -4.83 2.79 -17.90
CA ARG A 477 -4.38 3.52 -19.10
C ARG A 477 -3.56 2.64 -20.05
N SER A 478 -2.73 1.74 -19.52
CA SER A 478 -1.97 0.81 -20.35
C SER A 478 -2.90 -0.15 -21.09
N LEU A 479 -3.87 -0.75 -20.39
CA LEU A 479 -4.81 -1.70 -20.99
C LEU A 479 -5.74 -1.00 -21.99
N MET A 480 -6.19 0.22 -21.68
CA MET A 480 -6.97 1.07 -22.59
C MET A 480 -6.21 1.35 -23.90
N ARG A 481 -4.90 1.62 -23.83
CA ARG A 481 -4.08 1.85 -25.02
C ARG A 481 -3.90 0.58 -25.86
N ASP A 482 -3.87 -0.58 -25.22
CA ASP A 482 -3.58 -1.85 -25.88
C ASP A 482 -4.78 -2.38 -26.68
N GLY A 483 -6.02 -1.98 -26.37
CA GLY A 483 -7.21 -2.19 -27.19
C GLY A 483 -8.37 -2.90 -26.47
N ASP A 484 -9.59 -2.52 -26.81
CA ASP A 484 -10.83 -3.06 -26.19
C ASP A 484 -11.04 -4.53 -26.49
N GLU A 485 -10.53 -5.06 -27.60
CA GLU A 485 -10.63 -6.45 -28.01
C GLU A 485 -9.99 -7.41 -27.01
N TYR A 486 -8.93 -6.97 -26.32
CA TYR A 486 -8.27 -7.77 -25.28
C TYR A 486 -9.13 -7.91 -24.03
N VAL A 487 -10.04 -6.97 -23.80
CA VAL A 487 -11.00 -6.96 -22.68
C VAL A 487 -12.29 -7.67 -23.07
N THR A 488 -12.87 -7.29 -24.21
CA THR A 488 -14.23 -7.66 -24.63
C THR A 488 -14.38 -9.11 -25.07
N ARG A 489 -13.27 -9.81 -25.40
CA ARG A 489 -13.27 -11.25 -25.63
C ARG A 489 -13.51 -12.09 -24.36
N TYR A 490 -13.36 -11.49 -23.17
CA TYR A 490 -13.64 -12.11 -21.88
C TYR A 490 -14.99 -11.65 -21.32
N SER A 491 -15.62 -12.51 -20.54
CA SER A 491 -16.97 -12.30 -20.03
C SER A 491 -17.03 -11.22 -18.95
N ARG A 492 -16.16 -11.30 -17.93
CA ARG A 492 -16.07 -10.39 -16.78
C ARG A 492 -17.39 -10.17 -16.01
N LYS A 493 -18.38 -11.05 -16.22
CA LYS A 493 -19.74 -10.90 -15.67
C LYS A 493 -19.77 -11.00 -14.14
N SER A 494 -18.78 -11.68 -13.54
CA SER A 494 -18.64 -11.78 -12.09
C SER A 494 -18.29 -10.46 -11.42
N LEU A 495 -17.67 -9.52 -12.15
CA LEU A 495 -17.31 -8.22 -11.59
C LEU A 495 -18.56 -7.48 -11.10
N ARG A 496 -18.43 -6.98 -9.88
CA ARG A 496 -19.40 -6.19 -9.14
C ARG A 496 -18.83 -4.82 -8.80
N VAL A 497 -17.59 -4.73 -8.33
CA VAL A 497 -16.94 -3.46 -7.95
C VAL A 497 -15.57 -3.34 -8.62
N LEU A 498 -15.27 -2.15 -9.12
CA LEU A 498 -13.96 -1.76 -9.61
C LEU A 498 -13.34 -0.77 -8.63
N GLY A 499 -12.02 -0.77 -8.51
CA GLY A 499 -11.33 0.22 -7.69
C GLY A 499 -10.07 0.78 -8.34
N SER A 500 -9.77 2.02 -8.00
CA SER A 500 -8.64 2.81 -8.48
C SER A 500 -7.81 3.35 -7.30
N VAL A 501 -6.48 3.40 -7.43
CA VAL A 501 -5.57 3.85 -6.37
C VAL A 501 -4.24 4.39 -6.84
N GLY A 502 -3.66 5.29 -6.03
CA GLY A 502 -2.24 5.64 -6.02
C GLY A 502 -1.90 6.86 -6.84
N GLU A 503 -2.77 7.23 -7.78
CA GLU A 503 -2.66 8.45 -8.58
C GLU A 503 -4.05 8.88 -9.06
N PRO A 504 -4.23 10.14 -9.50
CA PRO A 504 -5.48 10.56 -10.11
C PRO A 504 -5.83 9.74 -11.36
N ILE A 505 -7.04 9.19 -11.40
CA ILE A 505 -7.61 8.62 -12.62
C ILE A 505 -8.18 9.76 -13.48
N ASN A 506 -7.76 9.83 -14.75
CA ASN A 506 -8.26 10.87 -15.65
C ASN A 506 -9.63 10.47 -16.23
N PRO A 507 -10.51 11.42 -16.60
CA PRO A 507 -11.89 11.12 -16.98
C PRO A 507 -12.05 10.10 -18.11
N SER A 508 -11.16 10.10 -19.11
CA SER A 508 -11.23 9.11 -20.20
C SER A 508 -10.89 7.69 -19.73
N ALA A 509 -9.90 7.53 -18.86
CA ALA A 509 -9.58 6.23 -18.29
C ALA A 509 -10.66 5.75 -17.33
N TRP A 510 -11.26 6.66 -16.54
CA TRP A 510 -12.38 6.34 -15.67
C TRP A 510 -13.58 5.80 -16.48
N ARG A 511 -13.99 6.52 -17.54
CA ARG A 511 -15.09 6.09 -18.40
C ARG A 511 -14.80 4.78 -19.12
N TRP A 512 -13.57 4.58 -19.59
CA TRP A 512 -13.17 3.32 -20.19
C TRP A 512 -13.24 2.17 -19.17
N PHE A 513 -12.75 2.38 -17.95
CA PHE A 513 -12.80 1.39 -16.88
C PHE A 513 -14.26 1.04 -16.51
N PHE A 514 -15.13 2.05 -16.47
CA PHE A 514 -16.55 1.87 -16.20
C PHE A 514 -17.28 1.13 -17.34
N ASN A 515 -17.21 1.68 -18.55
CA ASN A 515 -17.97 1.22 -19.71
C ASN A 515 -17.43 -0.09 -20.28
N VAL A 516 -16.12 -0.14 -20.55
CA VAL A 516 -15.51 -1.28 -21.23
C VAL A 516 -15.28 -2.40 -20.24
N VAL A 517 -14.55 -2.15 -19.14
CA VAL A 517 -14.21 -3.21 -18.17
C VAL A 517 -15.42 -3.62 -17.34
N GLY A 518 -16.11 -2.66 -16.71
CA GLY A 518 -17.27 -2.92 -15.86
C GLY A 518 -18.57 -3.22 -16.63
N GLY A 519 -18.59 -3.01 -17.94
CA GLY A 519 -19.81 -3.14 -18.76
C GLY A 519 -20.90 -2.17 -18.34
N SER A 520 -20.53 -1.01 -17.79
CA SER A 520 -21.41 -0.02 -17.16
C SER A 520 -22.25 -0.54 -15.98
N ARG A 521 -21.91 -1.71 -15.42
CA ARG A 521 -22.62 -2.33 -14.27
C ARG A 521 -21.90 -2.16 -12.94
N CYS A 522 -20.59 -1.94 -12.99
CA CYS A 522 -19.75 -1.92 -11.80
C CYS A 522 -19.46 -0.47 -11.40
N PRO A 523 -19.78 0.00 -10.18
CA PRO A 523 -19.23 1.26 -9.70
C PRO A 523 -17.71 1.20 -9.60
N ILE A 524 -17.09 2.37 -9.63
CA ILE A 524 -15.66 2.55 -9.40
C ILE A 524 -15.48 3.25 -8.06
N SER A 525 -14.71 2.62 -7.16
CA SER A 525 -14.21 3.23 -5.94
C SER A 525 -12.83 3.84 -6.22
N ASP A 526 -12.74 5.15 -6.45
CA ASP A 526 -11.45 5.85 -6.53
C ASP A 526 -10.96 6.20 -5.12
N THR A 527 -9.89 5.53 -4.70
CA THR A 527 -9.43 5.55 -3.31
C THR A 527 -8.19 6.41 -3.14
N TRP A 528 -8.29 7.45 -2.31
CA TRP A 528 -7.17 8.35 -2.01
C TRP A 528 -6.64 8.11 -0.61
N TRP A 529 -5.32 7.92 -0.50
CA TRP A 529 -4.61 7.67 0.76
C TRP A 529 -3.09 7.60 0.54
N GLN A 530 -2.34 7.42 1.62
CA GLN A 530 -0.87 7.39 1.60
C GLN A 530 -0.33 6.26 2.48
N THR A 531 0.99 6.05 2.42
CA THR A 531 1.64 5.04 3.27
C THR A 531 1.46 5.38 4.75
N GLU A 532 1.52 6.65 5.10
CA GLU A 532 1.40 7.18 6.46
C GLU A 532 -0.03 7.07 7.02
N THR A 533 -1.06 7.04 6.16
CA THR A 533 -2.46 6.94 6.61
C THR A 533 -2.88 5.50 6.87
N GLY A 534 -2.12 4.52 6.35
CA GLY A 534 -2.34 3.08 6.57
C GLY A 534 -3.54 2.50 5.83
N GLY A 535 -4.63 3.24 5.70
CA GLY A 535 -5.80 2.87 4.90
C GLY A 535 -6.41 4.07 4.17
N PHE A 536 -7.51 3.82 3.47
CA PHE A 536 -8.27 4.80 2.69
C PHE A 536 -8.60 6.04 3.50
N MET A 537 -8.51 7.22 2.89
CA MET A 537 -8.92 8.51 3.46
C MET A 537 -10.04 9.17 2.64
N ASP A 538 -10.12 8.80 1.36
CA ASP A 538 -11.03 9.16 0.27
C ASP A 538 -11.33 10.65 0.05
N TYR A 539 -11.18 11.03 -1.23
CA TYR A 539 -11.44 12.35 -1.79
C TYR A 539 -12.17 12.14 -3.12
N SER A 540 -13.48 12.39 -3.20
CA SER A 540 -14.14 12.48 -4.52
C SER A 540 -13.92 13.89 -5.05
N SER A 541 -13.15 14.03 -6.13
CA SER A 541 -13.03 15.31 -6.85
C SER A 541 -14.39 15.69 -7.46
N ALA A 542 -14.65 17.00 -7.60
CA ALA A 542 -15.95 17.60 -7.89
C ALA A 542 -16.61 17.24 -9.26
N GLY A 543 -16.11 16.24 -9.99
CA GLY A 543 -16.63 15.78 -11.29
C GLY A 543 -16.94 14.29 -11.39
N CYS A 544 -16.97 13.54 -10.28
CA CYS A 544 -17.35 12.10 -10.24
C CYS A 544 -18.22 11.76 -9.02
N LEU A 545 -19.03 12.73 -8.59
CA LEU A 545 -19.65 12.77 -7.26
C LEU A 545 -20.77 11.73 -7.00
N ALA A 546 -21.27 11.00 -7.99
CA ALA A 546 -22.46 10.13 -7.79
C ALA A 546 -22.18 8.62 -7.74
N ALA A 547 -21.12 8.13 -8.40
CA ALA A 547 -20.81 6.69 -8.42
C ALA A 547 -20.12 6.27 -7.13
N GLU A 548 -19.37 7.21 -6.57
CA GLU A 548 -18.68 7.10 -5.29
C GLU A 548 -19.56 7.53 -4.10
N ALA A 549 -20.73 8.14 -4.37
CA ALA A 549 -21.59 8.78 -3.36
C ALA A 549 -22.00 7.85 -2.21
N TRP A 550 -21.99 6.52 -2.44
CA TRP A 550 -22.58 5.57 -1.51
C TRP A 550 -21.59 4.54 -0.95
N PHE A 551 -20.37 4.48 -1.48
CA PHE A 551 -19.37 3.44 -1.16
C PHE A 551 -18.13 4.01 -0.46
N CYS A 552 -17.66 5.19 -0.85
CA CYS A 552 -16.30 5.63 -0.50
C CYS A 552 -16.21 6.52 0.75
N TYR A 553 -17.31 6.87 1.40
CA TYR A 553 -17.22 7.94 2.38
C TYR A 553 -16.95 7.51 3.83
N LEU A 554 -16.65 6.24 4.11
CA LEU A 554 -16.19 5.82 5.46
C LEU A 554 -14.73 6.18 5.75
N SER A 555 -14.01 6.75 4.80
CA SER A 555 -12.57 6.98 4.93
C SER A 555 -12.21 8.27 5.68
N PHE A 556 -13.19 9.14 5.94
CA PHE A 556 -13.01 10.36 6.72
C PHE A 556 -13.15 10.16 8.25
N LEU A 557 -13.49 8.94 8.70
CA LEU A 557 -13.88 8.66 10.08
C LEU A 557 -12.70 8.71 11.08
N TRP A 558 -11.46 8.59 10.61
CA TRP A 558 -10.25 8.57 11.43
C TRP A 558 -9.51 9.91 11.47
N SER A 559 -9.46 10.63 10.34
CA SER A 559 -8.70 11.88 10.19
C SER A 559 -9.23 13.03 11.06
N SER A 560 -10.56 13.17 11.17
CA SER A 560 -11.16 14.27 11.92
C SER A 560 -11.19 14.03 13.43
N ALA A 561 -11.17 12.77 13.88
CA ALA A 561 -11.00 12.42 15.29
C ALA A 561 -9.68 13.00 15.85
N CYS A 562 -8.61 12.92 15.05
CA CYS A 562 -7.29 13.47 15.36
C CYS A 562 -7.18 15.01 15.17
N HIS A 563 -8.24 15.66 14.67
CA HIS A 563 -8.28 17.12 14.49
C HIS A 563 -9.24 17.81 15.49
N SER A 564 -9.97 17.03 16.30
CA SER A 564 -10.98 17.53 17.25
C SER A 564 -10.41 18.31 18.45
N GLY A 565 -9.08 18.34 18.63
CA GLY A 565 -8.41 19.09 19.70
C GLY A 565 -8.32 20.62 19.53
N ARG A 566 -9.00 21.23 18.55
CA ARG A 566 -8.89 22.67 18.24
C ARG A 566 -10.17 23.51 18.40
N GLU A 567 -11.19 23.01 19.09
CA GLU A 567 -12.43 23.77 19.33
C GLU A 567 -12.61 24.28 20.79
N ARG A 568 -11.54 24.39 21.59
CA ARG A 568 -11.61 25.08 22.89
C ARG A 568 -10.50 26.11 23.06
N SER A 569 -10.71 27.29 22.48
CA SER A 569 -10.25 28.60 23.00
C SER A 569 -10.83 29.73 22.18
#